data_AF-A0A1B6HLA4-F1
#
_entry.id   AF-A0A1B6HLA4-F1
#
_cell.length_a   1.000
_cell.length_b   1.000
_cell.length_c   1.000
_cell.angle_alpha   90.00
_cell.angle_beta   90.00
_cell.angle_gamma   90.00
#
_symmetry.space_group_name_H-M   'P 1'
#
loop_
_entity.id
_entity.type
_entity.pdbx_description
1 polymer ?
#
loop_
_entity_poly.entity_id
_entity_poly.type
_entity_poly.pdbx_seq_one_letter_code
_entity_poly.pdbx_strand_id
1 'polypeptide(L)'
;MGSTFIWILLILSGAYMVYSQSDTSGLQATIPQNLINCYRNMSLLTREYLPPMTLNSLLAIIRKLENTPGVYLDMRTLSTQIMNSYRMDGIEKNPDVAPSQYVTPFGPSGNQFYRYKILMDGLIPTSGNTFSDTALRSEEKCAIHMMLSASVDRNERGDESTVCNSLTNYVRWDSRVPRNSGGGRTPRDTRSYKEEVEELEPLTDNGPRLGQWLEGGFLGLSCPLENGVVYTRYGAIKMGLVLGGIAAGLQSQSVSRRNLILVAKANSLRGRQFNFPRLYTTDTNPNISNIWAATLSGEVAEVALLQGPLR
;
A
#
# COMPACT_ATOMS: atom_id res chain seq x y z
N MET A 1 -60.26 17.30 -16.78
CA MET A 1 -59.07 16.64 -17.37
C MET A 1 -57.73 17.28 -16.98
N GLY A 2 -57.66 18.54 -16.53
CA GLY A 2 -56.38 19.18 -16.16
C GLY A 2 -55.79 18.79 -14.79
N SER A 3 -56.62 18.50 -13.79
CA SER A 3 -56.15 18.20 -12.41
C SER A 3 -55.36 16.89 -12.32
N THR A 4 -55.79 15.84 -13.02
CA THR A 4 -55.12 14.53 -12.98
C THR A 4 -53.75 14.52 -13.66
N PHE A 5 -53.55 15.37 -14.68
CA PHE A 5 -52.24 15.51 -15.35
C PHE A 5 -51.19 16.18 -14.46
N ILE A 6 -51.60 17.13 -13.62
CA ILE A 6 -50.70 17.85 -12.70
C ILE A 6 -50.19 16.92 -11.60
N TRP A 7 -51.06 16.03 -11.07
CA TRP A 7 -50.66 15.03 -10.08
C TRP A 7 -49.69 13.99 -10.64
N ILE A 8 -49.88 13.56 -11.90
CA ILE A 8 -48.97 12.61 -12.56
C ILE A 8 -47.59 13.24 -12.80
N LEU A 9 -47.53 14.51 -13.21
CA LEU A 9 -46.27 15.25 -13.38
C LEU A 9 -45.54 15.48 -12.04
N LEU A 10 -46.27 15.71 -10.94
CA LEU A 10 -45.67 15.84 -9.60
C LEU A 10 -45.11 14.51 -9.07
N ILE A 11 -45.79 13.40 -9.33
CA ILE A 11 -45.29 12.07 -8.94
C ILE A 11 -44.09 11.66 -9.81
N LEU A 12 -44.10 11.94 -11.11
CA LEU A 12 -42.97 11.69 -12.00
C LEU A 12 -41.76 12.56 -11.63
N SER A 13 -41.93 13.86 -11.37
CA SER A 13 -40.81 14.73 -10.94
C SER A 13 -40.30 14.38 -9.54
N GLY A 14 -41.18 13.98 -8.61
CA GLY A 14 -40.78 13.45 -7.30
C GLY A 14 -39.99 12.14 -7.40
N ALA A 15 -40.37 11.23 -8.31
CA ALA A 15 -39.63 10.00 -8.55
C ALA A 15 -38.27 10.26 -9.20
N TYR A 16 -38.16 11.21 -10.14
CA TYR A 16 -36.88 11.58 -10.75
C TYR A 16 -35.88 12.21 -9.75
N MET A 17 -36.37 12.96 -8.75
CA MET A 17 -35.52 13.54 -7.71
C MET A 17 -35.00 12.51 -6.69
N VAL A 18 -35.67 11.37 -6.50
CA VAL A 18 -35.21 10.32 -5.58
C VAL A 18 -34.12 9.44 -6.21
N TYR A 19 -34.02 9.37 -7.53
CA TYR A 19 -32.99 8.58 -8.22
C TYR A 19 -31.65 9.31 -8.43
N SER A 20 -31.53 10.60 -8.06
CA SER A 20 -30.29 11.38 -8.23
C SER A 20 -29.64 11.75 -6.91
N GLN A 21 -29.13 10.75 -6.18
CA GLN A 21 -27.93 10.85 -5.33
C GLN A 21 -27.66 9.52 -4.63
N SER A 22 -26.93 8.65 -5.31
CA SER A 22 -26.05 7.70 -4.62
C SER A 22 -24.61 8.14 -4.89
N ASP A 23 -24.21 9.24 -4.25
CA ASP A 23 -22.78 9.57 -4.14
C ASP A 23 -22.15 8.56 -3.17
N THR A 24 -21.79 7.39 -3.70
CA THR A 24 -20.95 6.39 -3.02
C THR A 24 -19.52 6.92 -2.99
N SER A 25 -19.26 7.91 -2.15
CA SER A 25 -18.00 8.68 -2.16
C SER A 25 -16.91 8.10 -1.25
N GLY A 26 -17.08 6.86 -0.76
CA GLY A 26 -16.09 6.15 0.05
C GLY A 26 -15.46 4.96 -0.67
N LEU A 27 -14.19 4.69 -0.36
CA LEU A 27 -13.42 3.60 -0.96
C LEU A 27 -14.07 2.23 -0.64
N GLN A 28 -14.47 1.53 -1.69
CA GLN A 28 -15.16 0.25 -1.57
C GLN A 28 -14.15 -0.90 -1.38
N ALA A 29 -14.55 -1.95 -0.68
CA ALA A 29 -13.78 -3.20 -0.54
C ALA A 29 -13.89 -4.06 -1.81
N THR A 30 -13.66 -3.44 -2.97
CA THR A 30 -13.64 -4.07 -4.29
C THR A 30 -12.53 -3.45 -5.14
N ILE A 31 -11.99 -4.22 -6.06
CA ILE A 31 -10.93 -3.76 -6.95
C ILE A 31 -11.53 -2.76 -7.96
N PRO A 32 -10.96 -1.55 -8.12
CA PRO A 32 -11.40 -0.55 -9.07
C PRO A 32 -11.37 -1.06 -10.52
N GLN A 33 -12.29 -0.57 -11.36
CA GLN A 33 -12.43 -1.02 -12.75
C GLN A 33 -11.18 -0.74 -13.60
N ASN A 34 -10.41 0.30 -13.27
CA ASN A 34 -9.16 0.61 -13.97
C ASN A 34 -8.01 -0.35 -13.61
N LEU A 35 -8.13 -1.09 -12.50
CA LEU A 35 -7.13 -2.05 -12.01
C LEU A 35 -7.56 -3.51 -12.21
N ILE A 36 -8.84 -3.79 -12.41
CA ILE A 36 -9.37 -5.16 -12.53
C ILE A 36 -8.68 -5.97 -13.65
N ASN A 37 -8.25 -5.31 -14.72
CA ASN A 37 -7.56 -5.96 -15.84
C ASN A 37 -6.21 -6.58 -15.42
N CYS A 38 -5.52 -5.99 -14.45
CA CYS A 38 -4.26 -6.49 -13.92
C CYS A 38 -4.41 -7.84 -13.21
N TYR A 39 -5.60 -8.11 -12.66
CA TYR A 39 -5.92 -9.32 -11.90
C TYR A 39 -6.69 -10.36 -12.70
N ARG A 40 -7.21 -10.01 -13.88
CA ARG A 40 -7.87 -10.94 -14.81
C ARG A 40 -6.87 -11.65 -15.73
N ASN A 41 -5.83 -10.94 -16.17
CA ASN A 41 -4.84 -11.49 -17.09
C ASN A 41 -3.58 -11.95 -16.35
N MET A 42 -3.26 -13.25 -16.46
CA MET A 42 -2.07 -13.81 -15.82
C MET A 42 -0.77 -13.11 -16.27
N SER A 43 -0.69 -12.70 -17.55
CA SER A 43 0.47 -11.97 -18.10
C SER A 43 0.67 -10.57 -17.53
N LEU A 44 -0.38 -9.93 -17.00
CA LEU A 44 -0.28 -8.61 -16.37
C LEU A 44 -0.03 -8.70 -14.85
N LEU A 45 -0.15 -9.90 -14.29
CA LEU A 45 0.14 -10.19 -12.89
C LEU A 45 1.59 -10.63 -12.69
N THR A 46 2.15 -11.35 -13.66
CA THR A 46 3.53 -11.85 -13.62
C THR A 46 4.54 -10.74 -13.84
N ARG A 47 5.51 -10.63 -12.91
CA ARG A 47 6.50 -9.55 -12.88
C ARG A 47 7.43 -9.51 -14.10
N GLU A 48 7.63 -10.65 -14.77
CA GLU A 48 8.52 -10.77 -15.93
C GLU A 48 8.00 -10.05 -17.18
N TYR A 49 6.68 -9.93 -17.31
CA TYR A 49 6.02 -9.30 -18.44
C TYR A 49 5.67 -7.82 -18.19
N LEU A 50 5.90 -7.36 -16.96
CA LEU A 50 5.74 -5.96 -16.57
C LEU A 50 7.07 -5.20 -16.71
N PRO A 51 7.01 -3.88 -16.94
CA PRO A 51 8.14 -3.00 -16.72
C PRO A 51 8.86 -3.31 -15.39
N PRO A 52 10.21 -3.37 -15.38
CA PRO A 52 10.93 -3.76 -14.19
C PRO A 52 10.69 -2.75 -13.07
N MET A 53 10.51 -3.23 -11.84
CA MET A 53 10.24 -2.43 -10.63
C MET A 53 11.50 -1.67 -10.17
N THR A 54 11.98 -0.78 -11.03
CA THR A 54 13.13 0.09 -10.80
C THR A 54 12.68 1.54 -10.76
N LEU A 55 13.47 2.39 -10.10
CA LEU A 55 13.15 3.81 -10.00
C LEU A 55 13.03 4.48 -11.36
N ASN A 56 13.87 4.09 -12.32
CA ASN A 56 13.86 4.66 -13.67
C ASN A 56 12.55 4.36 -14.40
N SER A 57 12.05 3.12 -14.29
CA SER A 57 10.77 2.74 -14.90
C SER A 57 9.60 3.47 -14.25
N LEU A 58 9.59 3.60 -12.92
CA LEU A 58 8.56 4.38 -12.23
C LEU A 58 8.57 5.84 -12.67
N LEU A 59 9.75 6.47 -12.72
CA LEU A 59 9.89 7.86 -13.15
C LEU A 59 9.45 8.06 -14.61
N ALA A 60 9.73 7.09 -15.50
CA ALA A 60 9.27 7.14 -16.88
C ALA A 60 7.73 7.12 -16.97
N ILE A 61 7.06 6.27 -16.18
CA ILE A 61 5.60 6.21 -16.13
C ILE A 61 5.02 7.51 -15.55
N ILE A 62 5.60 8.04 -14.46
CA ILE A 62 5.15 9.30 -13.86
C ILE A 62 5.31 10.47 -14.84
N ARG A 63 6.44 10.56 -15.55
CA ARG A 63 6.66 11.58 -16.60
C ARG A 63 5.64 11.45 -17.74
N LYS A 64 5.24 10.22 -18.08
CA LYS A 64 4.20 10.01 -19.09
C LYS A 64 2.84 10.52 -18.61
N LEU A 65 2.49 10.28 -17.34
CA LEU A 65 1.28 10.82 -16.73
C LEU A 65 1.28 12.35 -16.71
N GLU A 66 2.40 12.96 -16.34
CA GLU A 66 2.58 14.43 -16.33
C GLU A 66 2.42 15.06 -17.73
N ASN A 67 2.89 14.38 -18.77
CA ASN A 67 2.81 14.85 -20.16
C ASN A 67 1.49 14.48 -20.87
N THR A 68 0.46 14.05 -20.13
CA THR A 68 -0.83 13.68 -20.74
C THR A 68 -1.52 14.92 -21.30
N PRO A 69 -1.91 14.94 -22.60
CA PRO A 69 -2.52 16.11 -23.20
C PRO A 69 -3.88 16.41 -22.57
N GLY A 70 -4.14 17.70 -22.28
CA GLY A 70 -5.42 18.16 -21.76
C GLY A 70 -5.57 18.08 -20.23
N VAL A 71 -4.52 17.68 -19.49
CA VAL A 71 -4.53 17.69 -18.03
C VAL A 71 -3.34 18.52 -17.53
N TYR A 72 -3.62 19.64 -16.86
CA TYR A 72 -2.59 20.42 -16.16
C TYR A 72 -2.69 20.08 -14.67
N LEU A 73 -1.76 19.26 -14.19
CA LEU A 73 -1.71 18.84 -12.79
C LEU A 73 -0.49 19.46 -12.10
N ASP A 74 -0.76 20.22 -11.05
CA ASP A 74 0.21 20.61 -10.05
C ASP A 74 0.63 19.40 -9.19
N MET A 75 1.84 19.44 -8.61
CA MET A 75 2.42 18.29 -7.90
C MET A 75 1.50 17.71 -6.80
N ARG A 76 0.69 18.57 -6.17
CA ARG A 76 -0.33 18.18 -5.18
C ARG A 76 -1.44 17.35 -5.81
N THR A 77 -2.03 17.83 -6.90
CA THR A 77 -3.13 17.14 -7.58
C THR A 77 -2.62 15.88 -8.28
N LEU A 78 -1.43 15.92 -8.88
CA LEU A 78 -0.78 14.75 -9.49
C LEU A 78 -0.53 13.64 -8.46
N SER A 79 0.10 13.96 -7.32
CA SER A 79 0.42 12.95 -6.30
C SER A 79 -0.84 12.31 -5.69
N THR A 80 -1.82 13.13 -5.29
CA THR A 80 -3.10 12.64 -4.76
C THR A 80 -3.87 11.82 -5.80
N GLN A 81 -3.87 12.25 -7.06
CA GLN A 81 -4.56 11.54 -8.13
C GLN A 81 -3.91 10.19 -8.44
N ILE A 82 -2.58 10.10 -8.51
CA ILE A 82 -1.86 8.83 -8.68
C ILE A 82 -2.22 7.84 -7.56
N MET A 83 -2.27 8.33 -6.31
CA MET A 83 -2.62 7.50 -5.16
C MET A 83 -4.07 7.01 -5.18
N ASN A 84 -5.01 7.85 -5.62
CA ASN A 84 -6.42 7.50 -5.71
C ASN A 84 -6.73 6.60 -6.91
N SER A 85 -5.96 6.68 -7.99
CA SER A 85 -6.21 5.90 -9.21
C SER A 85 -5.45 4.59 -9.25
N TYR A 86 -4.16 4.58 -8.90
CA TYR A 86 -3.27 3.45 -9.18
C TYR A 86 -2.80 2.71 -7.94
N ARG A 87 -2.90 3.31 -6.75
CA ARG A 87 -2.51 2.62 -5.52
C ARG A 87 -3.76 1.95 -4.92
N MET A 88 -3.65 0.70 -4.50
CA MET A 88 -4.63 0.04 -3.64
C MET A 88 -3.91 -1.02 -2.82
N ASP A 89 -3.71 -0.74 -1.53
CA ASP A 89 -2.95 -1.63 -0.68
C ASP A 89 -3.82 -2.80 -0.17
N GLY A 90 -3.19 -3.92 0.18
CA GLY A 90 -3.84 -5.06 0.85
C GLY A 90 -4.62 -5.97 -0.09
N ILE A 91 -4.30 -5.98 -1.38
CA ILE A 91 -4.85 -6.98 -2.30
C ILE A 91 -4.11 -8.31 -2.07
N GLU A 92 -4.87 -9.33 -1.70
CA GLU A 92 -4.37 -10.70 -1.50
C GLU A 92 -5.17 -11.66 -2.38
N LYS A 93 -4.57 -12.82 -2.66
CA LYS A 93 -5.22 -13.92 -3.37
C LYS A 93 -5.95 -14.80 -2.38
N ASN A 94 -7.21 -15.11 -2.67
CA ASN A 94 -7.97 -16.14 -2.00
C ASN A 94 -7.72 -17.49 -2.71
N PRO A 95 -7.12 -18.49 -2.02
CA PRO A 95 -6.83 -19.79 -2.63
C PRO A 95 -8.09 -20.62 -2.90
N ASP A 96 -9.19 -20.36 -2.20
CA ASP A 96 -10.43 -21.13 -2.31
C ASP A 96 -11.26 -20.78 -3.57
N VAL A 97 -10.87 -19.72 -4.29
CA VAL A 97 -11.58 -19.24 -5.46
C VAL A 97 -10.78 -19.59 -6.72
N ALA A 98 -11.37 -20.43 -7.57
CA ALA A 98 -10.79 -20.71 -8.88
C ALA A 98 -10.95 -19.50 -9.82
N PRO A 99 -9.90 -19.12 -10.56
CA PRO A 99 -10.00 -18.03 -11.52
C PRO A 99 -10.93 -18.40 -12.67
N SER A 100 -11.85 -17.50 -13.03
CA SER A 100 -12.73 -17.63 -14.19
C SER A 100 -12.86 -16.29 -14.93
N GLN A 101 -13.49 -16.28 -16.11
CA GLN A 101 -13.66 -15.07 -16.93
C GLN A 101 -14.37 -13.93 -16.17
N TYR A 102 -15.23 -14.25 -15.21
CA TYR A 102 -16.04 -13.27 -14.47
C TYR A 102 -15.66 -13.15 -12.99
N VAL A 103 -14.86 -14.09 -12.46
CA VAL A 103 -14.49 -14.13 -11.04
C VAL A 103 -12.97 -14.11 -10.91
N THR A 104 -12.45 -13.03 -10.31
CA THR A 104 -11.04 -12.90 -9.95
C THR A 104 -10.83 -13.40 -8.51
N PRO A 105 -9.81 -14.23 -8.24
CA PRO A 105 -9.53 -14.72 -6.89
C PRO A 105 -8.84 -13.68 -6.00
N PHE A 106 -8.67 -12.45 -6.47
CA PHE A 106 -8.00 -11.36 -5.74
C PHE A 106 -9.02 -10.42 -5.11
N GLY A 107 -8.74 -9.96 -3.90
CA GLY A 107 -9.56 -8.98 -3.22
C GLY A 107 -8.80 -8.21 -2.15
N PRO A 108 -9.31 -7.04 -1.73
CA PRO A 108 -8.71 -6.22 -0.67
C PRO A 108 -9.01 -6.82 0.72
N SER A 109 -8.37 -7.95 1.05
CA SER A 109 -8.52 -8.63 2.35
C SER A 109 -7.39 -8.34 3.34
N GLY A 110 -6.25 -7.85 2.85
CA GLY A 110 -5.05 -7.65 3.67
C GLY A 110 -5.19 -6.53 4.68
N ASN A 111 -4.44 -6.62 5.77
CA ASN A 111 -4.44 -5.61 6.82
C ASN A 111 -4.01 -4.21 6.31
N GLN A 112 -3.16 -4.18 5.28
CA GLN A 112 -2.74 -2.95 4.60
C GLN A 112 -3.95 -2.15 4.07
N PHE A 113 -5.01 -2.85 3.61
CA PHE A 113 -6.17 -2.22 3.01
C PHE A 113 -6.90 -1.31 4.00
N TYR A 114 -7.07 -1.75 5.26
CA TYR A 114 -7.76 -0.96 6.27
C TYR A 114 -7.05 0.35 6.58
N ARG A 115 -5.70 0.31 6.63
CA ARG A 115 -4.89 1.51 6.79
C ARG A 115 -5.01 2.42 5.58
N TYR A 116 -4.85 1.87 4.37
CA TYR A 116 -4.98 2.61 3.12
C TYR A 116 -6.35 3.28 2.99
N LYS A 117 -7.41 2.56 3.36
CA LYS A 117 -8.78 3.10 3.38
C LYS A 117 -8.90 4.33 4.27
N ILE A 118 -8.42 4.25 5.52
CA ILE A 118 -8.45 5.41 6.44
C ILE A 118 -7.62 6.58 5.87
N LEU A 119 -6.49 6.27 5.25
CA LEU A 119 -5.63 7.28 4.65
C LEU A 119 -6.32 8.01 3.49
N MET A 120 -6.94 7.30 2.56
CA MET A 120 -7.58 7.91 1.38
C MET A 120 -8.97 8.49 1.65
N ASP A 121 -9.76 7.88 2.52
CA ASP A 121 -11.11 8.38 2.82
C ASP A 121 -11.08 9.58 3.79
N GLY A 122 -10.07 9.67 4.65
CA GLY A 122 -10.10 10.58 5.81
C GLY A 122 -8.93 11.54 5.98
N LEU A 123 -7.76 11.26 5.39
CA LEU A 123 -6.52 12.01 5.71
C LEU A 123 -5.87 12.66 4.48
N ILE A 124 -5.98 12.02 3.32
CA ILE A 124 -5.50 12.54 2.05
C ILE A 124 -6.72 13.03 1.26
N PRO A 125 -6.78 14.31 0.90
CA PRO A 125 -7.88 14.86 0.15
C PRO A 125 -7.86 14.34 -1.30
N THR A 126 -9.05 14.06 -1.82
CA THR A 126 -9.23 13.68 -3.21
C THR A 126 -9.35 14.95 -4.07
N SER A 127 -8.63 15.00 -5.20
CA SER A 127 -8.62 16.16 -6.10
C SER A 127 -9.85 16.22 -7.02
N GLY A 128 -10.73 15.21 -7.00
CA GLY A 128 -11.90 15.09 -7.90
C GLY A 128 -11.55 14.86 -9.38
N ASN A 129 -10.29 15.03 -9.75
CA ASN A 129 -9.77 14.79 -11.09
C ASN A 129 -9.46 13.31 -11.28
N THR A 130 -9.90 12.74 -12.40
CA THR A 130 -9.60 11.35 -12.78
C THR A 130 -8.67 11.34 -13.99
N PHE A 131 -7.73 10.39 -14.04
CA PHE A 131 -6.95 10.21 -15.25
C PHE A 131 -7.84 9.65 -16.36
N SER A 132 -7.60 10.10 -17.60
CA SER A 132 -8.18 9.42 -18.75
C SER A 132 -7.68 7.98 -18.82
N ASP A 133 -8.55 7.05 -19.21
CA ASP A 133 -8.17 5.66 -19.38
C ASP A 133 -7.12 5.45 -20.48
N THR A 134 -6.92 6.43 -21.35
CA THR A 134 -5.91 6.42 -22.42
C THR A 134 -4.53 6.92 -21.99
N ALA A 135 -4.37 7.45 -20.76
CA ALA A 135 -3.11 8.04 -20.31
C ALA A 135 -1.96 7.02 -20.22
N LEU A 136 -2.28 5.79 -19.81
CA LEU A 136 -1.34 4.68 -19.67
C LEU A 136 -1.85 3.43 -20.37
N ARG A 137 -0.93 2.61 -20.87
CA ARG A 137 -1.24 1.27 -21.37
C ARG A 137 -1.54 0.32 -20.20
N SER A 138 -2.18 -0.81 -20.48
CA SER A 138 -2.50 -1.84 -19.48
C SER A 138 -1.27 -2.27 -18.67
N GLU A 139 -0.15 -2.51 -19.33
CA GLU A 139 1.08 -2.98 -18.70
C GLU A 139 1.66 -1.90 -17.78
N GLU A 140 1.63 -0.65 -18.21
CA GLU A 140 2.10 0.50 -17.43
C GLU A 140 1.20 0.74 -16.22
N LYS A 141 -0.14 0.62 -16.38
CA LYS A 141 -1.13 0.71 -15.27
C LYS A 141 -0.85 -0.35 -14.22
N CYS A 142 -0.64 -1.60 -14.63
CA CYS A 142 -0.35 -2.69 -13.71
C CYS A 142 1.03 -2.55 -13.07
N ALA A 143 2.04 -2.08 -13.81
CA ALA A 143 3.37 -1.86 -13.26
C ALA A 143 3.38 -0.76 -12.19
N ILE A 144 2.78 0.41 -12.46
CA ILE A 144 2.70 1.47 -11.45
C ILE A 144 1.88 1.02 -10.24
N HIS A 145 0.80 0.27 -10.47
CA HIS A 145 0.02 -0.31 -9.39
C HIS A 145 0.85 -1.23 -8.49
N MET A 146 1.61 -2.17 -9.08
CA MET A 146 2.46 -3.11 -8.34
C MET A 146 3.70 -2.44 -7.69
N MET A 147 4.14 -1.29 -8.20
CA MET A 147 5.23 -0.49 -7.60
C MET A 147 4.77 0.39 -6.44
N LEU A 148 3.50 0.80 -6.41
CA LEU A 148 2.97 1.71 -5.40
C LEU A 148 2.17 1.01 -4.30
N SER A 149 1.52 -0.09 -4.63
CA SER A 149 0.58 -0.76 -3.74
C SER A 149 1.29 -1.75 -2.83
N ALA A 150 1.13 -1.55 -1.52
CA ALA A 150 1.68 -2.46 -0.53
C ALA A 150 0.74 -3.66 -0.35
N SER A 151 1.26 -4.88 -0.51
CA SER A 151 0.57 -6.10 -0.10
C SER A 151 1.59 -7.15 0.32
N VAL A 152 1.15 -8.10 1.14
CA VAL A 152 1.98 -9.22 1.59
C VAL A 152 1.34 -10.50 1.08
N ASP A 153 2.03 -11.19 0.17
CA ASP A 153 1.59 -12.52 -0.25
C ASP A 153 2.08 -13.55 0.77
N ARG A 154 1.11 -14.27 1.31
CA ARG A 154 1.29 -15.33 2.31
C ARG A 154 0.96 -16.68 1.71
N ASN A 155 0.87 -16.84 0.40
CA ASN A 155 0.59 -18.13 -0.20
C ASN A 155 1.89 -18.80 -0.63
N GLU A 156 1.93 -20.13 -0.53
CA GLU A 156 3.13 -20.90 -0.89
C GLU A 156 3.37 -20.80 -2.40
N ARG A 157 4.57 -20.36 -2.79
CA ARG A 157 4.94 -20.16 -4.21
C ARG A 157 5.49 -21.42 -4.89
N GLY A 158 5.84 -22.45 -4.10
CA GLY A 158 6.35 -23.73 -4.60
C GLY A 158 7.84 -23.74 -4.99
N ASP A 159 8.50 -22.58 -5.07
CA ASP A 159 9.94 -22.40 -5.27
C ASP A 159 10.67 -21.93 -3.98
N GLU A 160 9.95 -21.93 -2.86
CA GLU A 160 10.43 -21.44 -1.55
C GLU A 160 11.67 -22.18 -1.06
N SER A 161 11.78 -23.48 -1.33
CA SER A 161 12.93 -24.29 -0.96
C SER A 161 14.26 -23.79 -1.54
N THR A 162 14.22 -23.06 -2.67
CA THR A 162 15.41 -22.50 -3.32
C THR A 162 15.63 -21.04 -2.93
N VAL A 163 14.57 -20.23 -2.95
CA VAL A 163 14.68 -18.77 -2.73
C VAL A 163 14.80 -18.43 -1.25
N CYS A 164 14.01 -19.06 -0.37
CA CYS A 164 13.96 -18.73 1.06
C CYS A 164 15.22 -19.18 1.79
N ASN A 165 15.82 -20.29 1.37
CA ASN A 165 17.10 -20.77 1.89
C ASN A 165 18.29 -19.84 1.56
N SER A 166 18.13 -18.90 0.60
CA SER A 166 19.16 -17.89 0.30
C SER A 166 19.01 -16.62 1.14
N LEU A 167 17.80 -16.32 1.63
CA LEU A 167 17.50 -15.14 2.44
C LEU A 167 17.83 -15.32 3.92
N THR A 168 17.91 -16.56 4.42
CA THR A 168 18.48 -16.84 5.76
C THR A 168 19.93 -16.36 5.88
N ASN A 169 20.66 -16.26 4.76
CA ASN A 169 21.99 -15.63 4.73
C ASN A 169 21.95 -14.10 4.83
N TYR A 170 20.86 -13.46 4.38
CA TYR A 170 20.64 -12.01 4.50
C TYR A 170 20.01 -11.60 5.84
N VAL A 171 19.22 -12.46 6.49
CA VAL A 171 18.67 -12.21 7.85
C VAL A 171 19.77 -12.26 8.93
N ARG A 172 20.99 -12.66 8.59
CA ARG A 172 22.19 -12.50 9.43
C ARG A 172 22.66 -11.03 9.59
N TRP A 173 21.85 -10.05 9.19
CA TRP A 173 22.04 -8.63 9.52
C TRP A 173 21.68 -8.28 10.98
N ASP A 174 21.15 -9.22 11.79
CA ASP A 174 20.97 -9.04 13.24
C ASP A 174 22.22 -9.36 14.08
N SER A 175 23.40 -9.48 13.46
CA SER A 175 24.64 -9.19 14.20
C SER A 175 24.77 -7.68 14.35
N ARG A 176 23.83 -7.06 15.09
CA ARG A 176 24.00 -5.71 15.62
C ARG A 176 25.22 -5.78 16.52
N VAL A 177 26.38 -5.39 15.99
CA VAL A 177 27.56 -5.14 16.80
C VAL A 177 27.13 -4.16 17.89
N PRO A 178 27.22 -4.52 19.18
CA PRO A 178 26.84 -3.60 20.23
C PRO A 178 27.71 -2.34 20.08
N ARG A 179 27.06 -1.16 20.03
CA ARG A 179 27.79 0.10 20.13
C ARG A 179 28.42 0.14 21.53
N ASN A 180 29.68 -0.24 21.61
CA ASN A 180 30.45 -0.12 22.83
C ASN A 180 30.74 1.36 23.08
N SER A 181 29.85 2.00 23.84
CA SER A 181 30.06 3.33 24.40
C SER A 181 30.90 3.19 25.66
N GLY A 182 32.22 3.16 25.54
CA GLY A 182 33.09 3.18 26.73
C GLY A 182 34.58 2.99 26.46
N GLY A 183 35.36 4.04 26.73
CA GLY A 183 36.79 3.92 27.07
C GLY A 183 37.76 4.20 25.93
N GLY A 184 38.39 5.37 25.96
CA GLY A 184 39.27 5.86 24.91
C GLY A 184 40.69 5.28 24.88
N ARG A 185 41.40 5.61 23.79
CA ARG A 185 42.79 6.12 23.71
C ARG A 185 43.21 6.26 22.25
N THR A 186 43.47 7.52 21.87
CA THR A 186 44.37 8.12 20.85
C THR A 186 44.65 7.46 19.47
N PRO A 187 44.83 8.28 18.42
CA PRO A 187 44.93 7.85 17.02
C PRO A 187 46.37 7.46 16.64
N ARG A 188 46.52 6.48 15.73
CA ARG A 188 47.77 6.28 15.00
C ARG A 188 47.47 5.82 13.57
N ASP A 189 47.89 6.65 12.63
CA ASP A 189 47.89 6.38 11.19
C ASP A 189 48.48 4.99 10.86
N THR A 190 47.82 4.24 9.98
CA THR A 190 48.51 3.62 8.85
C THR A 190 47.55 3.24 7.72
N ARG A 191 47.81 3.89 6.58
CA ARG A 191 47.36 3.65 5.21
C ARG A 191 47.62 2.20 4.77
N SER A 192 46.60 1.44 4.36
CA SER A 192 46.66 0.49 3.24
C SER A 192 45.28 -0.16 3.01
N TYR A 193 44.70 0.03 1.83
CA TYR A 193 43.53 -0.71 1.36
C TYR A 193 44.01 -2.10 0.94
N LYS A 194 43.61 -3.16 1.66
CA LYS A 194 43.80 -4.54 1.22
C LYS A 194 42.54 -5.33 1.50
N GLU A 195 41.95 -5.80 0.42
CA GLU A 195 40.82 -6.72 0.36
C GLU A 195 41.28 -8.07 0.95
N GLU A 196 40.66 -8.49 2.06
CA GLU A 196 40.85 -9.83 2.62
C GLU A 196 39.50 -10.56 2.55
N VAL A 197 39.46 -11.56 1.68
CA VAL A 197 38.43 -12.59 1.64
C VAL A 197 38.70 -13.52 2.81
N GLU A 198 37.85 -13.47 3.83
CA GLU A 198 37.96 -14.31 5.02
C GLU A 198 37.32 -15.67 4.73
N GLU A 199 38.16 -16.69 4.56
CA GLU A 199 37.78 -18.09 4.47
C GLU A 199 37.40 -18.58 5.89
N LEU A 200 36.10 -18.77 6.14
CA LEU A 200 35.57 -19.14 7.46
C LEU A 200 35.50 -20.65 7.63
N GLU A 201 36.20 -21.17 8.64
CA GLU A 201 36.12 -22.55 9.12
C GLU A 201 34.72 -22.92 9.64
N PRO A 202 34.28 -24.19 9.51
CA PRO A 202 32.93 -24.61 9.91
C PRO A 202 32.81 -24.73 11.44
N LEU A 203 31.97 -23.90 12.04
CA LEU A 203 31.66 -23.96 13.47
C LEU A 203 30.76 -25.16 13.81
N THR A 204 31.23 -25.94 14.78
CA THR A 204 30.61 -27.12 15.39
C THR A 204 29.23 -26.85 16.02
N ASP A 205 28.32 -27.77 15.72
CA ASP A 205 26.88 -27.83 16.01
C ASP A 205 26.59 -28.24 17.47
N ASN A 206 26.53 -27.30 18.43
CA ASN A 206 26.05 -27.57 19.80
C ASN A 206 25.50 -26.34 20.56
N GLY A 207 24.92 -25.35 19.87
CA GLY A 207 24.19 -24.25 20.51
C GLY A 207 22.68 -24.43 20.39
N PRO A 208 21.85 -24.11 21.42
CA PRO A 208 20.40 -24.22 21.31
C PRO A 208 19.91 -23.35 20.15
N ARG A 209 19.24 -24.00 19.20
CA ARG A 209 18.75 -23.38 17.96
C ARG A 209 17.76 -22.28 18.29
N LEU A 210 18.14 -21.04 17.98
CA LEU A 210 17.28 -19.85 18.06
C LEU A 210 16.00 -19.96 17.20
N GLY A 211 15.90 -20.97 16.33
CA GLY A 211 14.72 -21.28 15.54
C GLY A 211 13.48 -21.70 16.35
N GLN A 212 13.60 -21.97 17.65
CA GLN A 212 12.48 -22.45 18.47
C GLN A 212 11.55 -21.34 18.99
N TRP A 213 11.92 -20.05 18.91
CA TRP A 213 11.05 -18.95 19.35
C TRP A 213 10.15 -18.37 18.24
N LEU A 214 10.19 -18.95 17.04
CA LEU A 214 9.31 -18.60 15.92
C LEU A 214 8.13 -19.58 15.73
N GLU A 215 7.94 -20.53 16.65
CA GLU A 215 6.83 -21.51 16.59
C GLU A 215 5.46 -20.92 17.03
N GLY A 216 5.39 -19.61 17.30
CA GLY A 216 4.18 -18.90 17.67
C GLY A 216 3.56 -18.08 16.55
N GLY A 217 3.11 -18.72 15.46
CA GLY A 217 2.03 -18.18 14.64
C GLY A 217 2.39 -17.45 13.32
N PHE A 218 3.10 -18.11 12.43
CA PHE A 218 2.85 -17.97 10.98
C PHE A 218 2.85 -19.38 10.40
N LEU A 219 1.65 -19.91 10.13
CA LEU A 219 1.46 -21.27 9.63
C LEU A 219 2.18 -21.43 8.27
N GLY A 220 3.21 -22.27 8.21
CA GLY A 220 3.66 -22.98 7.01
C GLY A 220 4.54 -22.24 5.98
N LEU A 221 4.66 -20.92 5.98
CA LEU A 221 5.28 -20.22 4.85
C LEU A 221 6.71 -19.80 5.16
N SER A 222 7.66 -20.28 4.36
CA SER A 222 9.09 -20.11 4.61
C SER A 222 9.61 -18.72 4.20
N CYS A 223 8.86 -17.93 3.44
CA CYS A 223 9.15 -16.50 3.17
C CYS A 223 7.95 -15.77 2.53
N PRO A 224 7.19 -14.95 3.28
CA PRO A 224 6.19 -14.09 2.68
C PRO A 224 6.82 -13.04 1.76
N LEU A 225 6.14 -12.70 0.66
CA LEU A 225 6.63 -11.72 -0.32
C LEU A 225 5.97 -10.37 -0.12
N GLU A 226 6.80 -9.34 -0.02
CA GLU A 226 6.36 -7.96 0.04
C GLU A 226 6.29 -7.33 -1.35
N ASN A 227 5.09 -6.86 -1.73
CA ASN A 227 4.84 -6.09 -2.95
C ASN A 227 4.90 -4.58 -2.66
N GLY A 228 4.90 -3.75 -3.72
CA GLY A 228 4.95 -2.29 -3.58
C GLY A 228 6.35 -1.74 -3.33
N VAL A 229 7.38 -2.51 -3.71
CA VAL A 229 8.78 -2.17 -3.52
C VAL A 229 9.45 -1.88 -4.86
N VAL A 230 10.16 -0.77 -4.92
CA VAL A 230 10.99 -0.37 -6.06
C VAL A 230 12.46 -0.50 -5.68
N TYR A 231 13.23 -1.12 -6.56
CA TYR A 231 14.65 -1.37 -6.34
C TYR A 231 15.48 -0.19 -6.84
N THR A 232 16.37 0.28 -5.97
CA THR A 232 17.37 1.30 -6.27
C THR A 232 18.76 0.78 -5.95
N ARG A 233 19.79 1.51 -6.41
CA ARG A 233 21.19 1.19 -6.07
C ARG A 233 21.50 1.22 -4.57
N TYR A 234 20.65 1.86 -3.77
CA TYR A 234 20.81 2.02 -2.34
C TYR A 234 19.93 1.06 -1.52
N GLY A 235 19.13 0.23 -2.20
CA GLY A 235 18.19 -0.68 -1.56
C GLY A 235 16.76 -0.54 -2.07
N ALA A 236 15.89 -1.34 -1.46
CA ALA A 236 14.46 -1.37 -1.68
C ALA A 236 13.76 -0.16 -1.03
N ILE A 237 12.86 0.49 -1.77
CA ILE A 237 12.08 1.63 -1.28
C ILE A 237 10.60 1.41 -1.60
N LYS A 238 9.73 1.63 -0.61
CA LYS A 238 8.29 1.68 -0.80
C LYS A 238 7.86 3.02 -1.39
N MET A 239 7.70 3.07 -2.71
CA MET A 239 7.39 4.32 -3.41
C MET A 239 5.98 4.84 -3.11
N GLY A 240 5.05 3.95 -2.72
CA GLY A 240 3.75 4.34 -2.20
C GLY A 240 3.84 5.31 -1.02
N LEU A 241 4.77 5.08 -0.09
CA LEU A 241 5.00 5.97 1.06
C LEU A 241 5.62 7.29 0.68
N VAL A 242 6.57 7.28 -0.26
CA VAL A 242 7.19 8.51 -0.75
C VAL A 242 6.13 9.41 -1.37
N LEU A 243 5.27 8.86 -2.25
CA LEU A 243 4.14 9.61 -2.82
C LEU A 243 3.12 10.03 -1.76
N GLY A 244 2.84 9.18 -0.77
CA GLY A 244 1.97 9.53 0.37
C GLY A 244 2.51 10.69 1.19
N GLY A 245 3.83 10.71 1.45
CA GLY A 245 4.50 11.81 2.12
C GLY A 245 4.50 13.10 1.30
N ILE A 246 4.68 13.02 -0.02
CA ILE A 246 4.57 14.19 -0.91
C ILE A 246 3.14 14.73 -0.89
N ALA A 247 2.13 13.87 -1.07
CA ALA A 247 0.73 14.27 -1.07
C ALA A 247 0.32 14.92 0.28
N ALA A 248 0.66 14.27 1.40
CA ALA A 248 0.38 14.77 2.74
C ALA A 248 1.19 16.04 3.09
N GLY A 249 2.43 16.14 2.60
CA GLY A 249 3.28 17.31 2.83
C GLY A 249 2.82 18.54 2.03
N LEU A 250 2.38 18.35 0.79
CA LEU A 250 1.84 19.42 -0.05
C LEU A 250 0.44 19.87 0.39
N GLN A 251 -0.28 19.04 1.14
CA GLN A 251 -1.55 19.40 1.75
C GLN A 251 -1.64 18.84 3.18
N SER A 252 -0.92 19.48 4.09
CA SER A 252 -0.91 19.10 5.50
C SER A 252 -2.31 19.25 6.09
N GLN A 253 -2.83 18.17 6.66
CA GLN A 253 -4.10 18.15 7.37
C GLN A 253 -3.91 17.51 8.73
N SER A 254 -4.64 18.02 9.71
CA SER A 254 -4.66 17.45 11.05
C SER A 254 -6.10 17.09 11.39
N VAL A 255 -6.30 15.90 11.94
CA VAL A 255 -7.61 15.33 12.14
C VAL A 255 -7.78 14.94 13.61
N SER A 256 -8.95 15.23 14.20
CA SER A 256 -9.27 14.85 15.58
C SER A 256 -9.33 13.32 15.74
N ARG A 257 -8.72 12.81 16.82
CA ARG A 257 -8.72 11.38 17.17
C ARG A 257 -10.11 10.80 17.32
N ARG A 258 -11.07 11.57 17.86
CA ARG A 258 -12.46 11.10 18.05
C ARG A 258 -13.09 10.75 16.71
N ASN A 259 -12.91 11.62 15.72
CA ASN A 259 -13.42 11.37 14.37
C ASN A 259 -12.73 10.16 13.73
N LEU A 260 -11.42 9.99 13.94
CA LEU A 260 -10.69 8.81 13.43
C LEU A 260 -11.14 7.50 14.07
N ILE A 261 -11.44 7.48 15.38
CA ILE A 261 -11.98 6.29 16.05
C ILE A 261 -13.40 5.98 15.54
N LEU A 262 -14.23 7.01 15.31
CA LEU A 262 -15.55 6.82 14.71
C LEU A 262 -15.43 6.24 13.30
N VAL A 263 -14.51 6.76 12.47
CA VAL A 263 -14.18 6.23 11.13
C VAL A 263 -13.71 4.78 11.21
N ALA A 264 -12.78 4.47 12.11
CA ALA A 264 -12.25 3.12 12.28
C ALA A 264 -13.32 2.13 12.75
N LYS A 265 -14.19 2.53 13.70
CA LYS A 265 -15.32 1.70 14.16
C LYS A 265 -16.36 1.49 13.06
N ALA A 266 -16.67 2.53 12.30
CA ALA A 266 -17.57 2.42 11.14
C ALA A 266 -16.98 1.47 10.07
N ASN A 267 -15.67 1.51 9.86
CA ASN A 267 -14.96 0.62 8.93
C ASN A 267 -14.87 -0.84 9.43
N SER A 268 -14.85 -1.08 10.75
CA SER A 268 -14.84 -2.42 11.35
C SER A 268 -16.19 -3.15 11.22
N LEU A 269 -17.28 -2.43 11.00
CA LEU A 269 -18.59 -3.02 10.74
C LEU A 269 -18.65 -3.42 9.25
N ARG A 270 -18.22 -4.65 8.97
CA ARG A 270 -18.22 -5.28 7.64
C ARG A 270 -19.46 -4.89 6.83
N GLY A 271 -19.25 -4.19 5.71
CA GLY A 271 -20.22 -4.10 4.62
C GLY A 271 -21.15 -2.87 4.60
N ARG A 272 -21.07 -1.93 5.56
CA ARG A 272 -21.88 -0.71 5.48
C ARG A 272 -21.06 0.47 4.95
N GLN A 273 -21.35 0.88 3.71
CA GLN A 273 -20.83 2.10 3.10
C GLN A 273 -21.34 3.30 3.91
N PHE A 274 -20.46 3.95 4.67
CA PHE A 274 -20.79 5.19 5.35
C PHE A 274 -20.15 6.36 4.61
N ASN A 275 -20.98 7.33 4.21
CA ASN A 275 -20.50 8.65 3.81
C ASN A 275 -19.81 9.28 5.01
N PHE A 276 -18.51 9.51 4.89
CA PHE A 276 -17.74 10.15 5.94
C PHE A 276 -18.14 11.63 6.02
N PRO A 277 -18.62 12.13 7.17
CA PRO A 277 -18.66 13.57 7.35
C PRO A 277 -17.22 14.09 7.25
N ARG A 278 -16.99 15.09 6.39
CA ARG A 278 -15.70 15.79 6.30
C ARG A 278 -15.19 16.04 7.71
N LEU A 279 -14.00 15.53 8.04
CA LEU A 279 -13.50 15.57 9.41
C LEU A 279 -13.18 17.02 9.77
N TYR A 280 -14.14 17.71 10.39
CA TYR A 280 -13.97 19.07 10.86
C TYR A 280 -13.07 19.12 12.10
N THR A 281 -12.16 20.08 12.07
CA THR A 281 -11.11 20.34 13.06
C THR A 281 -11.61 21.34 14.10
N THR A 282 -12.59 20.97 14.93
CA THR A 282 -13.08 21.87 15.99
C THR A 282 -12.75 21.38 17.41
N ASP A 283 -11.91 20.34 17.54
CA ASP A 283 -11.56 19.77 18.84
C ASP A 283 -10.17 20.23 19.29
N THR A 284 -10.05 20.69 20.53
CA THR A 284 -8.82 21.16 21.19
C THR A 284 -7.90 20.01 21.66
N ASN A 285 -8.24 18.78 21.29
CA ASN A 285 -7.51 17.55 21.59
C ASN A 285 -6.28 17.37 20.68
N PRO A 286 -5.34 16.46 21.03
CA PRO A 286 -4.21 16.16 20.15
C PRO A 286 -4.69 15.64 18.80
N ASN A 287 -4.43 16.41 17.75
CA ASN A 287 -4.79 16.08 16.37
C ASN A 287 -3.70 15.19 15.74
N ILE A 288 -4.12 14.24 14.90
CA ILE A 288 -3.22 13.38 14.13
C ILE A 288 -2.95 14.08 12.79
N SER A 289 -1.68 14.32 12.47
CA SER A 289 -1.31 14.84 11.14
C SER A 289 -1.29 13.72 10.10
N ASN A 290 -1.82 14.01 8.93
CA ASN A 290 -1.76 13.13 7.76
C ASN A 290 -0.33 12.80 7.34
N ILE A 291 0.65 13.68 7.57
CA ILE A 291 2.07 13.44 7.25
C ILE A 291 2.59 12.22 8.03
N TRP A 292 2.34 12.16 9.33
CA TRP A 292 2.74 11.02 10.16
C TRP A 292 2.00 9.74 9.77
N ALA A 293 0.70 9.83 9.50
CA ALA A 293 -0.09 8.67 9.10
C ALA A 293 0.30 8.09 7.71
N ALA A 294 0.67 8.97 6.78
CA ALA A 294 1.02 8.60 5.40
C ALA A 294 2.45 8.05 5.25
N THR A 295 3.32 8.26 6.23
CA THR A 295 4.76 7.96 6.14
C THR A 295 5.20 6.86 7.12
N LEU A 296 6.45 6.91 7.60
CA LEU A 296 7.11 5.87 8.37
C LEU A 296 6.31 5.43 9.61
N SER A 297 5.74 6.36 10.37
CA SER A 297 4.98 6.00 11.57
C SER A 297 3.74 5.17 11.26
N GLY A 298 3.10 5.40 10.11
CA GLY A 298 1.99 4.57 9.65
C GLY A 298 2.44 3.14 9.35
N GLU A 299 3.62 2.96 8.74
CA GLU A 299 4.18 1.63 8.45
C GLU A 299 4.58 0.89 9.72
N VAL A 300 5.27 1.58 10.63
CA VAL A 300 5.66 0.96 11.91
C VAL A 300 4.43 0.52 12.68
N ALA A 301 3.34 1.30 12.66
CA ALA A 301 2.08 0.90 13.28
C ALA A 301 1.46 -0.34 12.61
N GLU A 302 1.55 -0.46 11.30
CA GLU A 302 1.08 -1.63 10.57
C GLU A 302 1.91 -2.88 10.87
N VAL A 303 3.23 -2.76 10.86
CA VAL A 303 4.15 -3.86 11.20
C VAL A 303 3.94 -4.30 12.65
N ALA A 304 3.77 -3.35 13.58
CA ALA A 304 3.49 -3.65 14.97
C ALA A 304 2.15 -4.39 15.16
N LEU A 305 1.15 -4.15 14.30
CA LEU A 305 -0.10 -4.92 14.30
C LEU A 305 0.07 -6.32 13.73
N LEU A 306 0.95 -6.49 12.73
CA LEU A 306 1.22 -7.79 12.10
C LEU A 306 2.10 -8.71 12.95
N GLN A 307 3.11 -8.14 13.62
CA GLN A 307 4.09 -8.86 14.43
C GLN A 307 3.79 -8.81 15.92
N GLY A 308 2.77 -8.05 16.32
CA GLY A 308 2.35 -7.93 17.70
C GLY A 308 1.82 -9.28 18.21
N PRO A 309 2.05 -9.61 19.50
CA PRO A 309 1.47 -10.79 20.09
C PRO A 309 -0.06 -10.69 20.03
N LEU A 310 -0.70 -11.67 19.36
CA LEU A 310 -2.14 -11.84 19.42
C LEU A 310 -2.49 -12.26 20.85
N ARG A 311 -3.22 -11.41 21.56
CA ARG A 311 -3.69 -11.67 22.92
C ARG A 311 -4.97 -12.48 22.94
#